data_AF-A0A2V8MA08-F1
#
_entry.id   AF-A0A2V8MA08-F1
#
_cell.length_a   1.000
_cell.length_b   1.000
_cell.length_c   1.000
_cell.angle_alpha   90.00
_cell.angle_beta   90.00
_cell.angle_gamma   90.00
#
_symmetry.space_group_name_H-M   'P 1'
#
loop_
_entity.id
_entity.type
_entity.pdbx_description
1 polymer ?
#
loop_
_entity_poly.entity_id
_entity_poly.type
_entity_poly.pdbx_seq_one_letter_code
_entity_poly.pdbx_strand_id
1 'polypeptide(L)'
;MPTILIVDDDAVIRGILYELFSEKYECHTASTAEEAFQYLEVENYDAILTDIAMPGLTGIALLKRVQLLDHNAPVILISGKGNEQDPQQLIDLGAFAYVSKPFRLIEIEDVVAQAIAKRQSQENS
;
A
#
# COMPACT_ATOMS: atom_id res chain seq x y z
N MET A 1 16.27 -4.85 -6.20
CA MET A 1 15.10 -4.31 -6.92
C MET A 1 14.09 -3.93 -5.87
N PRO A 2 13.37 -2.80 -5.96
CA PRO A 2 12.40 -2.46 -4.92
C PRO A 2 11.29 -3.49 -4.84
N THR A 3 10.87 -3.82 -3.62
CA THR A 3 9.82 -4.82 -3.35
C THR A 3 8.56 -4.13 -2.85
N ILE A 4 7.41 -4.42 -3.46
CA ILE A 4 6.12 -3.82 -3.09
C ILE A 4 5.12 -4.90 -2.67
N LEU A 5 4.28 -4.54 -1.69
CA LEU A 5 3.17 -5.38 -1.26
C LEU A 5 1.85 -4.75 -1.73
N ILE A 6 1.04 -5.51 -2.47
CA ILE A 6 -0.27 -5.08 -2.98
C ILE A 6 -1.36 -5.85 -2.23
N VAL A 7 -2.22 -5.14 -1.51
CA VAL A 7 -3.25 -5.72 -0.65
C VAL A 7 -4.62 -5.20 -1.06
N ASP A 8 -5.44 -6.04 -1.68
CA ASP A 8 -6.78 -5.68 -2.13
C ASP A 8 -7.62 -6.95 -2.17
N ASP A 9 -8.85 -6.95 -1.66
CA ASP A 9 -9.72 -8.13 -1.70
C ASP A 9 -10.30 -8.37 -3.10
N ASP A 10 -10.40 -7.32 -3.92
CA ASP A 10 -10.82 -7.41 -5.31
C ASP A 10 -9.69 -7.98 -6.18
N ALA A 11 -9.86 -9.23 -6.62
CA ALA A 11 -8.90 -9.93 -7.47
C ALA A 11 -8.63 -9.23 -8.82
N VAL A 12 -9.61 -8.48 -9.35
CA VAL A 12 -9.45 -7.74 -10.60
C VAL A 12 -8.54 -6.54 -10.38
N ILE A 13 -8.81 -5.74 -9.35
CA ILE A 13 -7.96 -4.59 -9.01
C ILE A 13 -6.55 -5.05 -8.65
N ARG A 14 -6.42 -6.08 -7.81
CA ARG A 14 -5.13 -6.67 -7.42
C ARG A 14 -4.35 -7.15 -8.64
N GLY A 15 -5.01 -7.81 -9.60
CA GLY A 15 -4.39 -8.25 -10.85
C GLY A 15 -3.90 -7.10 -11.72
N ILE A 16 -4.72 -6.06 -11.89
CA ILE A 16 -4.34 -4.85 -12.65
C ILE A 16 -3.10 -4.17 -12.03
N LEU A 17 -3.09 -4.00 -10.71
CA LEU A 17 -1.95 -3.39 -10.01
C LEU A 17 -0.70 -4.28 -10.11
N TYR A 18 -0.85 -5.59 -9.98
CA TYR A 18 0.27 -6.52 -10.17
C TYR A 18 0.85 -6.43 -11.58
N GLU A 19 0.02 -6.47 -12.62
CA GLU A 19 0.47 -6.33 -14.01
C GLU A 19 1.18 -4.99 -14.25
N LEU A 20 0.64 -3.90 -13.71
CA LEU A 20 1.21 -2.56 -13.83
C LEU A 20 2.63 -2.45 -13.23
N PHE A 21 2.90 -3.14 -12.12
CA PHE A 21 4.13 -2.97 -11.35
C PHE A 21 5.15 -4.10 -11.51
N SER A 22 4.72 -5.30 -11.90
CA SER A 22 5.56 -6.51 -11.96
C SER A 22 6.75 -6.41 -12.93
N GLU A 23 6.69 -5.52 -13.93
CA GLU A 23 7.83 -5.28 -14.83
C GLU A 23 8.93 -4.40 -14.20
N LYS A 24 8.60 -3.61 -13.16
CA LYS A 24 9.50 -2.62 -12.55
C LYS A 24 9.94 -2.99 -11.14
N TYR A 25 9.13 -3.75 -10.42
CA TYR A 25 9.29 -4.06 -9.00
C TYR A 25 9.03 -5.53 -8.70
N GLU A 26 9.62 -6.03 -7.62
CA GLU A 26 9.24 -7.32 -7.07
C GLU A 26 7.89 -7.17 -6.34
N CYS A 27 6.87 -7.86 -6.80
CA CYS A 27 5.50 -7.65 -6.32
C CYS A 27 5.00 -8.86 -5.55
N HIS A 28 4.64 -8.66 -4.29
CA HIS A 28 3.86 -9.62 -3.50
C HIS A 28 2.42 -9.14 -3.43
N THR A 29 1.49 -10.10 -3.41
CA THR A 29 0.06 -9.80 -3.37
C THR A 29 -0.60 -10.51 -2.21
N ALA A 30 -1.46 -9.80 -1.49
CA ALA A 30 -2.33 -10.37 -0.48
C ALA A 30 -3.79 -10.00 -0.77
N SER A 31 -4.69 -10.91 -0.46
CA SER A 31 -6.14 -10.74 -0.62
C SER A 31 -6.83 -10.25 0.66
N THR A 32 -6.11 -10.27 1.79
CA THR A 32 -6.59 -9.87 3.11
C THR A 32 -5.49 -9.16 3.89
N ALA A 33 -5.85 -8.34 4.87
CA ALA A 33 -4.87 -7.71 5.76
C ALA A 33 -4.13 -8.75 6.63
N GLU A 34 -4.78 -9.84 7.01
CA GLU A 34 -4.17 -10.95 7.77
C GLU A 34 -3.04 -11.62 6.97
N GLU A 35 -3.26 -11.89 5.68
CA GLU A 35 -2.24 -12.41 4.78
C GLU A 35 -1.09 -11.40 4.63
N ALA A 36 -1.41 -10.12 4.49
CA ALA A 36 -0.40 -9.06 4.46
C ALA A 36 0.43 -8.99 5.75
N PHE A 37 -0.16 -9.25 6.92
CA PHE A 37 0.59 -9.26 8.19
C PHE A 37 1.62 -10.39 8.22
N GLN A 38 1.29 -11.57 7.67
CA GLN A 38 2.24 -12.68 7.60
C GLN A 38 3.46 -12.32 6.75
N TYR A 39 3.25 -11.63 5.63
CA TYR A 39 4.33 -11.10 4.81
C TYR A 39 5.20 -10.08 5.57
N LEU A 40 4.58 -9.13 6.27
CA LEU A 40 5.28 -8.09 7.02
C LEU A 40 6.09 -8.62 8.21
N GLU A 41 5.80 -9.82 8.71
CA GLU A 41 6.57 -10.44 9.79
C GLU A 41 7.90 -11.04 9.32
N VAL A 42 8.03 -11.36 8.04
CA VAL A 42 9.18 -12.07 7.48
C VAL A 42 9.98 -11.25 6.48
N GLU A 43 9.39 -10.21 5.89
CA GLU A 43 9.99 -9.40 4.84
C GLU A 43 9.75 -7.90 5.04
N ASN A 44 10.68 -7.10 4.55
CA ASN A 44 10.57 -5.64 4.49
C ASN A 44 10.14 -5.22 3.08
N TYR A 45 9.33 -4.16 3.00
CA TYR A 45 8.85 -3.63 1.73
C TYR A 45 9.28 -2.18 1.53
N ASP A 46 9.43 -1.79 0.27
CA ASP A 46 9.75 -0.42 -0.16
C ASP A 46 8.51 0.44 -0.34
N ALA A 47 7.37 -0.19 -0.63
CA ALA A 47 6.05 0.44 -0.61
C ALA A 47 4.97 -0.60 -0.35
N ILE A 48 3.88 -0.19 0.30
CA ILE A 48 2.71 -1.02 0.53
C ILE A 48 1.50 -0.31 -0.04
N LEU A 49 0.77 -0.95 -0.94
CA LEU A 49 -0.51 -0.47 -1.46
C LEU A 49 -1.61 -1.30 -0.80
N THR A 50 -2.61 -0.65 -0.19
CA THR A 50 -3.70 -1.38 0.46
C THR A 50 -5.06 -0.74 0.25
N ASP A 51 -6.07 -1.54 -0.04
CA ASP A 51 -7.46 -1.09 0.05
C ASP A 51 -7.84 -0.86 1.53
N ILE A 52 -8.49 0.26 1.81
CA ILE A 52 -9.09 0.51 3.12
C ILE A 52 -10.23 -0.48 3.37
N ALA A 53 -11.01 -0.77 2.33
CA ALA A 53 -12.33 -1.39 2.41
C ALA A 53 -12.31 -2.92 2.23
N MET A 54 -11.61 -3.63 3.11
CA MET A 54 -11.53 -5.11 3.03
C MET A 54 -12.41 -5.80 4.08
N PRO A 55 -12.95 -7.00 3.78
CA PRO A 55 -13.59 -7.85 4.79
C PRO A 55 -12.61 -8.21 5.91
N GLY A 56 -13.07 -8.11 7.17
CA GLY A 56 -12.22 -8.40 8.33
C GLY A 56 -11.38 -7.20 8.75
N LEU A 57 -10.06 -7.33 8.73
CA LEU A 57 -9.14 -6.24 9.04
C LEU A 57 -9.00 -5.26 7.86
N THR A 58 -8.97 -3.97 8.19
CA THR A 58 -8.95 -2.88 7.20
C THR A 58 -7.53 -2.49 6.80
N GLY A 59 -7.37 -1.79 5.67
CA GLY A 59 -6.08 -1.19 5.29
C GLY A 59 -5.53 -0.19 6.32
N ILE A 60 -6.41 0.44 7.13
CA ILE A 60 -5.99 1.29 8.25
C ILE A 60 -5.37 0.44 9.38
N ALA A 61 -5.88 -0.77 9.63
CA ALA A 61 -5.25 -1.69 10.57
C ALA A 61 -3.86 -2.12 10.08
N LEU A 62 -3.70 -2.32 8.76
CA LEU A 62 -2.40 -2.58 8.14
C LEU A 62 -1.43 -1.42 8.30
N LEU A 63 -1.85 -0.18 8.04
CA LEU A 63 -1.04 1.02 8.30
C LEU A 63 -0.51 1.03 9.74
N LYS A 64 -1.38 0.80 10.73
CA LYS A 64 -0.98 0.77 12.14
C LYS A 64 -0.04 -0.39 12.45
N ARG A 65 -0.23 -1.56 11.83
CA ARG A 65 0.65 -2.71 12.01
C ARG A 65 2.07 -2.43 11.50
N VAL A 66 2.19 -1.82 10.32
CA VAL A 66 3.48 -1.40 9.73
C VAL A 66 4.21 -0.44 10.67
N GLN A 67 3.51 0.55 11.22
CA GLN A 67 4.08 1.47 12.21
C GLN A 67 4.52 0.78 13.51
N LEU A 68 3.74 -0.19 14.01
CA LEU A 68 4.07 -0.93 15.22
C LEU A 68 5.27 -1.87 15.04
N LEU A 69 5.50 -2.37 13.83
CA LEU A 69 6.66 -3.17 13.47
C LEU A 69 7.93 -2.34 13.25
N ASP A 70 7.84 -1.01 13.39
CA ASP A 70 8.90 -0.06 13.05
C ASP A 70 9.40 -0.22 11.60
N HIS A 71 8.48 -0.63 10.70
CA HIS A 71 8.74 -0.61 9.27
C HIS A 71 8.59 0.81 8.76
N ASN A 72 9.68 1.34 8.19
CA ASN A 72 9.67 2.63 7.49
C ASN A 72 9.02 2.55 6.09
N ALA A 73 8.31 1.46 5.79
CA ALA A 73 7.64 1.26 4.51
C ALA A 73 6.49 2.28 4.35
N PRO A 74 6.53 3.16 3.33
CA PRO A 74 5.42 4.06 3.05
C PRO A 74 4.18 3.27 2.62
N VAL A 75 3.06 3.54 3.29
CA VAL A 75 1.76 2.90 3.03
C VAL A 75 0.88 3.84 2.21
N ILE A 76 0.44 3.37 1.05
CA ILE A 76 -0.49 4.04 0.14
C ILE A 76 -1.87 3.42 0.34
N LEU A 77 -2.83 4.22 0.78
CA LEU A 77 -4.20 3.78 0.96
C LEU A 77 -5.01 4.01 -0.30
N ILE A 78 -5.73 2.99 -0.74
CA ILE A 78 -6.64 3.04 -1.88
C ILE A 78 -8.06 2.86 -1.36
N SER A 79 -9.06 3.61 -1.84
CA SER A 79 -10.45 3.39 -1.40
C SER A 79 -11.50 3.80 -2.42
N GLY A 80 -12.61 3.06 -2.47
CA GLY A 80 -13.78 3.38 -3.31
C GLY A 80 -14.79 4.34 -2.68
N LYS A 81 -15.72 4.82 -3.51
CA LYS A 81 -16.83 5.68 -3.07
C LYS A 81 -17.66 4.98 -1.98
N GLY A 82 -17.81 5.63 -0.83
CA GLY A 82 -18.64 5.15 0.29
C GLY A 82 -17.90 5.02 1.63
N ASN A 83 -16.57 4.97 1.60
CA ASN A 83 -15.73 4.97 2.81
C ASN A 83 -14.98 6.31 2.95
N GLU A 84 -15.77 7.38 3.10
CA GLU A 84 -15.30 8.77 3.24
C GLU A 84 -14.55 8.98 4.57
N GLN A 85 -13.37 8.40 4.70
CA GLN A 85 -12.36 8.90 5.61
C GLN A 85 -11.78 10.17 4.98
N ASP A 86 -11.67 11.23 5.77
CA ASP A 86 -11.00 12.45 5.33
C ASP A 86 -9.55 12.11 4.95
N PRO A 87 -9.12 12.34 3.69
CA PRO A 87 -7.75 12.07 3.28
C PRO A 87 -6.72 12.70 4.22
N GLN A 88 -7.00 13.89 4.78
CA GLN A 88 -6.09 14.54 5.71
C GLN A 88 -5.90 13.71 6.99
N GLN A 89 -6.97 13.10 7.52
CA GLN A 89 -6.88 12.25 8.70
C GLN A 89 -6.05 10.99 8.44
N LEU A 90 -6.13 10.43 7.23
CA LEU A 90 -5.32 9.27 6.84
C LEU A 90 -3.84 9.62 6.74
N ILE A 91 -3.51 10.80 6.21
CA ILE A 91 -2.14 11.31 6.19
C ILE A 91 -1.63 11.58 7.61
N ASP A 92 -2.45 12.19 8.47
CA ASP A 92 -2.11 12.45 9.87
C ASP A 92 -1.92 11.15 10.67
N LEU A 93 -2.62 10.09 10.30
CA LEU A 93 -2.42 8.73 10.82
C LEU A 93 -1.12 8.08 10.31
N GLY A 94 -0.41 8.72 9.38
CA GLY A 94 0.88 8.29 8.86
C GLY A 94 0.83 7.53 7.54
N ALA A 95 -0.29 7.55 6.82
CA ALA A 95 -0.29 7.11 5.42
C ALA A 95 0.63 8.01 4.59
N PHE A 96 1.33 7.43 3.62
CA PHE A 96 2.14 8.18 2.68
C PHE A 96 1.27 8.96 1.69
N ALA A 97 0.23 8.30 1.17
CA ALA A 97 -0.71 8.87 0.23
C ALA A 97 -2.07 8.20 0.34
N TYR A 98 -3.10 8.88 -0.16
CA TYR A 98 -4.44 8.36 -0.34
C TYR A 98 -4.86 8.51 -1.81
N VAL A 99 -5.38 7.44 -2.40
CA VAL A 99 -5.83 7.38 -3.79
C VAL A 99 -7.27 6.88 -3.85
N SER A 100 -8.18 7.68 -4.43
CA SER A 100 -9.59 7.30 -4.55
C SER A 100 -9.87 6.48 -5.82
N LYS A 101 -10.60 5.37 -5.71
CA LYS A 101 -11.19 4.64 -6.85
C LYS A 101 -12.43 5.39 -7.37
N PRO A 102 -12.61 5.51 -8.70
CA PRO A 102 -11.69 5.07 -9.75
C PRO A 102 -10.48 6.00 -9.88
N PHE A 103 -9.29 5.42 -10.05
CA PHE A 103 -8.04 6.13 -10.28
C PHE A 103 -7.50 5.86 -11.68
N ARG A 104 -6.61 6.72 -12.18
CA ARG A 104 -5.87 6.47 -13.42
C ARG A 104 -4.60 5.69 -13.11
N LEU A 105 -4.18 4.78 -13.99
CA LEU A 105 -2.96 3.98 -13.77
C LEU A 105 -1.71 4.87 -13.58
N ILE A 106 -1.59 5.94 -14.37
CA ILE A 106 -0.48 6.89 -14.23
C ILE A 106 -0.41 7.55 -12.86
N GLU A 107 -1.56 7.80 -12.23
CA GLU A 107 -1.62 8.45 -10.92
C GLU A 107 -1.09 7.52 -9.82
N ILE A 108 -1.47 6.23 -9.86
CA ILE A 108 -0.95 5.27 -8.89
C ILE A 108 0.54 4.97 -9.16
N GLU A 109 0.99 4.95 -10.41
CA GLU A 109 2.42 4.80 -10.74
C GLU A 109 3.27 5.94 -10.15
N ASP A 110 2.84 7.19 -10.34
CA ASP A 110 3.55 8.36 -9.83
C ASP A 110 3.64 8.36 -8.30
N VAL A 111 2.57 7.94 -7.61
CA VAL A 111 2.53 7.84 -6.15
C VAL A 111 3.46 6.74 -5.64
N VAL A 112 3.46 5.56 -6.27
CA VAL A 112 4.35 4.45 -5.90
C VAL A 112 5.82 4.82 -6.12
N ALA A 113 6.13 5.48 -7.24
CA ALA A 113 7.49 5.94 -7.53
C ALA A 113 8.01 6.91 -6.45
N GLN A 114 7.17 7.85 -6.01
CA GLN A 114 7.51 8.79 -4.93
C GLN A 114 7.67 8.08 -3.58
N ALA A 115 6.83 7.08 -3.28
CA ALA A 115 6.92 6.29 -2.06
C ALA A 115 8.28 5.55 -1.99
N ILE A 116 8.64 4.84 -3.05
CA ILE A 116 9.91 4.11 -3.14
C ILE A 116 11.10 5.06 -3.03
N ALA A 117 11.07 6.20 -3.73
CA ALA A 117 12.14 7.20 -3.66
C ALA A 117 12.31 7.74 -2.22
N LYS A 118 11.22 8.00 -1.50
CA LYS A 118 11.27 8.41 -0.10
C LYS A 118 11.91 7.33 0.77
N ARG A 119 11.50 6.07 0.62
CA ARG A 119 12.06 4.95 1.38
C ARG A 119 13.57 4.82 1.19
N GLN A 120 14.04 4.89 -0.04
CA GLN A 120 15.47 4.80 -0.39
C GLN A 120 16.28 5.99 0.15
N SER A 121 15.68 7.19 0.22
CA SER A 121 16.37 8.35 0.81
C SER A 121 16.62 8.19 2.31
N GLN A 122 15.74 7.47 3.01
CA GLN A 122 15.84 7.21 4.44
C GLN A 122 16.85 6.11 4.78
N GLU A 123 17.14 5.18 3.86
CA GLU A 123 18.17 4.14 4.07
C GLU A 123 19.59 4.65 3.86
N ASN A 124 19.74 5.67 3.02
CA ASN A 124 21.04 6.25 2.67
C ASN A 124 21.47 7.39 3.61
N SER A 125 20.70 7.66 4.66
CA SER A 125 20.94 8.71 5.67
C SER A 125 21.40 8.10 6.98
#